data_AF-U4KNW0-F1
#
_entry.id   AF-U4KNW0-F1
#
_cell.length_a   1.000
_cell.length_b   1.000
_cell.length_c   1.000
_cell.angle_alpha   90.00
_cell.angle_beta   90.00
_cell.angle_gamma   90.00
#
_symmetry.space_group_name_H-M   'P 1'
#
loop_
_entity.id
_entity.type
_entity.pdbx_description
1 polymer ?
#
loop_
_entity_poly.entity_id
_entity_poly.type
_entity_poly.pdbx_seq_one_letter_code
_entity_poly.pdbx_strand_id
1 'polypeptide(L)'
;MKSTKAKLFYTIVGLVVLAFSIVTAVVLHITDPIKTSGGGWTFLSIQIVVNLLFVFVLLYTGFKKKEIAVSYVMVVSTIILQFLPLMIRLLVRGEKPQYMWAVIIAFVSIIAYLAVLFSSDLLNDKVQEVLPTLESNKIKVEDINDYNDQNGKFVSAKRKDS
;
A
#
# COMPACT_ATOMS: atom_id res chain seq x y z
N MET A 1 5.40 6.43 -22.32
CA MET A 1 6.17 5.21 -22.65
C MET A 1 7.27 4.84 -21.63
N LYS A 2 7.96 5.80 -20.97
CA LYS A 2 8.99 5.49 -19.93
C LYS A 2 8.44 4.75 -18.69
N SER A 3 7.20 5.03 -18.28
CA SER A 3 6.56 4.42 -17.09
C SER A 3 6.34 2.90 -17.22
N THR A 4 5.97 2.39 -18.40
CA THR A 4 5.66 0.97 -18.60
C THR A 4 6.89 0.08 -18.49
N LYS A 5 8.05 0.51 -19.02
CA LYS A 5 9.31 -0.25 -18.91
C LYS A 5 9.80 -0.35 -17.46
N ALA A 6 9.68 0.73 -16.70
CA ALA A 6 10.03 0.75 -15.28
C ALA A 6 9.13 -0.18 -14.46
N LYS A 7 7.81 -0.14 -14.68
CA LYS A 7 6.87 -1.06 -14.03
C LYS A 7 7.19 -2.52 -14.32
N LEU A 8 7.45 -2.84 -15.59
CA LEU A 8 7.81 -4.20 -16.01
C LEU A 8 9.12 -4.66 -15.35
N PHE A 9 10.13 -3.79 -15.26
CA PHE A 9 11.36 -4.08 -14.53
C PHE A 9 11.11 -4.37 -13.05
N TYR A 10 10.34 -3.53 -12.35
CA TYR A 10 10.01 -3.76 -10.94
C TYR A 10 9.20 -5.04 -10.71
N THR A 11 8.27 -5.37 -11.61
CA THR A 11 7.52 -6.62 -11.53
C THR A 11 8.44 -7.83 -11.71
N ILE A 12 9.37 -7.80 -12.68
CA ILE A 12 10.33 -8.89 -12.89
C ILE A 12 11.25 -9.05 -11.68
N VAL A 13 11.85 -7.96 -11.21
CA VAL A 13 12.70 -7.98 -10.01
C VAL A 13 11.92 -8.52 -8.81
N GLY A 14 10.67 -8.08 -8.64
CA GLY A 14 9.78 -8.58 -7.60
C GLY A 14 9.52 -10.09 -7.70
N LEU A 15 9.26 -10.61 -8.91
CA LEU A 15 9.08 -12.05 -9.11
C LEU A 15 10.34 -12.85 -8.78
N VAL A 16 11.53 -12.33 -9.12
CA VAL A 16 12.80 -12.95 -8.76
C VAL A 16 12.98 -13.00 -7.25
N VAL A 17 12.68 -11.90 -6.53
CA VAL A 17 12.74 -11.85 -5.06
C VAL A 17 11.74 -12.82 -4.44
N LEU A 18 10.52 -12.93 -4.98
CA LEU A 18 9.50 -13.86 -4.49
C LEU A 18 9.96 -15.31 -4.66
N ALA A 19 10.47 -15.66 -5.84
CA ALA A 19 11.01 -16.98 -6.11
C ALA A 19 12.16 -17.31 -5.16
N PHE A 20 13.07 -16.37 -4.95
CA PHE A 20 14.17 -16.53 -3.99
C PHE A 20 13.67 -16.74 -2.55
N SER A 21 12.67 -15.97 -2.11
CA SER A 21 12.06 -16.10 -0.78
C SER A 21 11.46 -17.50 -0.57
N ILE A 22 10.70 -18.00 -1.55
CA ILE A 22 10.09 -19.34 -1.50
C ILE A 22 11.15 -20.44 -1.49
N VAL A 23 12.12 -20.37 -2.42
CA VAL A 23 13.20 -21.37 -2.51
C VAL A 23 14.01 -21.39 -1.23
N THR A 24 14.36 -20.22 -0.69
CA THR A 24 15.10 -20.11 0.57
C THR A 24 14.32 -20.75 1.71
N ALA A 25 13.02 -20.47 1.84
CA ALA A 25 12.18 -21.08 2.87
C ALA A 25 12.14 -22.62 2.77
N VAL A 26 12.04 -23.17 1.56
CA VAL A 26 12.04 -24.62 1.32
C VAL A 26 13.40 -25.24 1.65
N VAL A 27 14.49 -24.69 1.12
CA VAL A 27 15.86 -25.17 1.39
C VAL A 27 16.15 -25.15 2.88
N LEU A 28 15.78 -24.07 3.55
CA LEU A 28 15.97 -23.89 4.97
C LEU A 28 15.10 -24.85 5.80
N HIS A 29 13.90 -25.22 5.34
CA HIS A 29 13.07 -26.22 6.01
C HIS A 29 13.69 -27.63 5.91
N ILE A 30 14.33 -27.95 4.79
CA ILE A 30 14.98 -29.25 4.54
C ILE A 30 16.32 -29.37 5.28
N THR A 31 17.16 -28.35 5.20
CA THR A 31 18.55 -28.40 5.68
C THR A 31 18.68 -28.16 7.18
N ASP A 32 17.78 -27.38 7.78
CA ASP A 32 17.84 -26.99 9.18
C ASP A 32 16.41 -26.81 9.73
N PRO A 33 15.68 -27.91 9.98
CA PRO A 33 14.30 -27.83 10.43
C PRO A 33 14.21 -27.21 11.82
N ILE A 34 13.22 -26.33 12.01
CA ILE A 34 12.88 -25.77 13.33
C ILE A 34 12.37 -26.91 14.19
N LYS A 35 13.12 -27.28 15.24
CA LYS A 35 12.84 -28.45 16.10
C LYS A 35 11.64 -28.27 17.02
N THR A 36 11.23 -27.03 17.29
CA THR A 36 10.06 -26.72 18.13
C THR A 36 8.77 -26.71 17.31
N SER A 37 7.75 -27.46 17.74
CA SER A 37 6.46 -27.58 17.03
C SER A 37 5.77 -26.21 16.81
N GLY A 38 5.75 -25.34 17.83
CA GLY A 38 5.19 -23.99 17.71
C GLY A 38 5.97 -23.08 16.76
N GLY A 39 7.30 -23.12 16.83
CA GLY A 39 8.17 -22.28 16.01
C GLY A 39 8.12 -22.58 14.52
N GLY A 40 7.99 -23.86 14.16
CA GLY A 40 7.82 -24.29 12.77
C GLY A 40 6.53 -23.72 12.16
N TRP A 41 5.42 -23.83 12.90
CA TRP A 41 4.13 -23.25 12.49
C TRP A 41 4.18 -21.74 12.37
N THR A 42 4.72 -21.03 13.37
CA THR A 42 4.84 -19.57 13.34
C THR A 42 5.66 -19.07 12.14
N PHE A 43 6.80 -19.73 11.87
CA PHE A 43 7.62 -19.41 10.71
C PHE A 43 6.84 -19.57 9.39
N LEU A 44 6.16 -20.72 9.22
CA LEU A 44 5.45 -21.05 7.99
C LEU A 44 4.25 -20.13 7.75
N SER A 45 3.47 -19.82 8.79
CA SER A 45 2.36 -18.88 8.71
C SER A 45 2.82 -17.47 8.31
N ILE A 46 3.91 -16.99 8.90
CA ILE A 46 4.41 -15.64 8.62
C ILE A 46 5.03 -15.57 7.22
N GLN A 47 5.75 -16.61 6.81
CA GLN A 47 6.28 -16.74 5.45
C GLN A 47 5.16 -16.67 4.39
N ILE A 48 4.03 -17.37 4.62
CA ILE A 48 2.87 -17.34 3.71
C ILE A 48 2.27 -15.93 3.65
N VAL A 49 2.03 -15.29 4.80
CA VAL A 49 1.42 -13.95 4.85
C VAL A 49 2.29 -12.92 4.15
N VAL A 50 3.60 -12.91 4.40
CA VAL A 50 4.54 -11.97 3.78
C VAL A 50 4.60 -12.17 2.26
N ASN A 51 4.61 -13.43 1.79
CA ASN A 51 4.57 -13.73 0.37
C ASN A 51 3.26 -13.28 -0.29
N LEU A 52 2.12 -13.50 0.35
CA LEU A 52 0.82 -13.03 -0.14
C LEU A 52 0.75 -11.50 -0.24
N LEU A 53 1.24 -10.80 0.79
CA LEU A 53 1.34 -9.34 0.78
C LEU A 53 2.23 -8.85 -0.37
N PHE A 54 3.36 -9.52 -0.61
CA PHE A 54 4.26 -9.15 -1.69
C PHE A 54 3.63 -9.37 -3.07
N VAL A 55 2.95 -10.50 -3.29
CA VAL A 55 2.20 -10.75 -4.52
C VAL A 55 1.12 -9.68 -4.72
N PHE A 56 0.37 -9.33 -3.67
CA PHE A 56 -0.63 -8.29 -3.74
C PHE A 56 -0.03 -6.93 -4.16
N VAL A 57 1.12 -6.54 -3.58
CA VAL A 57 1.81 -5.29 -3.96
C VAL A 57 2.31 -5.31 -5.40
N LEU A 58 2.82 -6.45 -5.89
CA LEU A 58 3.24 -6.59 -7.29
C LEU A 58 2.06 -6.46 -8.25
N LEU A 59 0.93 -7.09 -7.94
CA LEU A 59 -0.29 -6.95 -8.73
C LEU A 59 -0.82 -5.51 -8.68
N TYR A 60 -0.92 -4.93 -7.49
CA TYR A 60 -1.37 -3.55 -7.30
C TYR A 60 -0.51 -2.56 -8.11
N THR A 61 0.81 -2.70 -8.05
CA THR A 61 1.77 -1.87 -8.79
C THR A 61 1.69 -2.10 -10.31
N GLY A 62 1.48 -3.34 -10.74
CA GLY A 62 1.36 -3.70 -12.16
C GLY A 62 0.08 -3.16 -12.80
N PHE A 63 -1.05 -3.17 -12.08
CA PHE A 63 -2.35 -2.76 -12.63
C PHE A 63 -2.67 -1.27 -12.44
N LYS A 64 -2.23 -0.61 -11.36
CA LYS A 64 -2.53 0.81 -11.13
C LYS A 64 -1.67 1.73 -12.01
N LYS A 65 -2.29 2.77 -12.57
CA LYS A 65 -1.62 3.88 -13.28
C LYS A 65 -0.94 4.90 -12.36
N LYS A 66 -0.58 4.52 -11.12
CA LYS A 66 0.08 5.42 -10.15
C LYS A 66 1.47 5.87 -10.59
N GLU A 67 1.91 6.96 -9.94
CA GLU A 67 3.27 7.47 -9.99
C GLU A 67 4.30 6.41 -9.56
N ILE A 68 5.42 6.38 -10.28
CA ILE A 68 6.48 5.37 -10.10
C ILE A 68 7.09 5.46 -8.70
N ALA A 69 7.11 6.66 -8.09
CA ALA A 69 7.66 6.89 -6.76
C ALA A 69 6.90 6.12 -5.67
N VAL A 70 5.57 6.16 -5.69
CA VAL A 70 4.74 5.46 -4.70
C VAL A 70 4.86 3.95 -4.86
N SER A 71 4.85 3.47 -6.11
CA SER A 71 5.11 2.06 -6.43
C SER A 71 6.47 1.58 -5.94
N TYR A 72 7.51 2.41 -6.09
CA TYR A 72 8.85 2.11 -5.60
C TYR A 72 8.87 1.96 -4.07
N VAL A 73 8.27 2.91 -3.34
CA VAL A 73 8.20 2.85 -1.87
C VAL A 73 7.48 1.58 -1.39
N MET A 74 6.37 1.20 -2.02
CA MET A 74 5.63 -0.03 -1.67
C MET A 74 6.46 -1.29 -1.93
N VAL A 75 7.12 -1.38 -3.08
CA VAL A 75 7.94 -2.55 -3.45
C VAL A 75 9.14 -2.68 -2.52
N VAL A 76 9.86 -1.58 -2.23
CA VAL A 76 11.01 -1.62 -1.30
C VAL A 76 10.56 -1.99 0.11
N SER A 77 9.47 -1.41 0.62
CA SER A 77 8.94 -1.73 1.95
C SER A 77 8.57 -3.21 2.06
N THR A 78 7.96 -3.78 1.03
CA THR A 78 7.60 -5.20 1.02
C THR A 78 8.80 -6.14 0.81
N ILE A 79 9.86 -5.72 0.11
CA ILE A 79 11.13 -6.46 0.09
C ILE A 79 11.76 -6.50 1.49
N ILE A 80 11.71 -5.40 2.25
CA ILE A 80 12.22 -5.39 3.63
C ILE A 80 11.43 -6.39 4.50
N LEU A 81 10.12 -6.50 4.31
CA LEU A 81 9.30 -7.49 5.01
C LEU A 81 9.70 -8.93 4.71
N GLN A 82 10.24 -9.22 3.53
CA GLN A 82 10.67 -10.59 3.17
C GLN A 82 11.82 -11.09 4.05
N PHE A 83 12.55 -10.20 4.73
CA PHE A 83 13.56 -10.60 5.72
C PHE A 83 12.96 -10.99 7.07
N LEU A 84 11.70 -10.63 7.33
CA LEU A 84 11.09 -10.84 8.61
C LEU A 84 10.95 -12.34 8.96
N PRO A 85 10.47 -13.24 8.08
CA PRO A 85 10.49 -14.67 8.35
C PRO A 85 11.87 -15.23 8.72
N LEU A 86 12.94 -14.71 8.12
CA LEU A 86 14.33 -15.09 8.46
C LEU A 86 14.71 -14.63 9.87
N MET A 87 14.32 -13.43 10.28
CA MET A 87 14.53 -12.92 11.64
C MET A 87 13.79 -13.78 12.68
N ILE A 88 12.55 -14.16 12.38
CA ILE A 88 11.75 -15.07 13.23
C ILE A 88 12.46 -16.41 13.39
N ARG A 89 12.92 -16.96 12.28
CA ARG A 89 13.66 -18.21 12.29
C ARG A 89 14.90 -18.12 13.17
N LEU A 90 15.68 -17.03 13.09
CA LEU A 90 16.84 -16.78 13.96
C LEU A 90 16.45 -16.74 15.45
N LEU A 91 15.33 -16.08 15.78
CA LEU A 91 14.89 -15.87 17.16
C LEU A 91 14.21 -17.10 17.78
N VAL A 92 13.67 -17.99 16.96
CA VAL A 92 12.96 -19.20 17.40
C VAL A 92 13.84 -20.46 17.26
N ARG A 93 15.05 -20.33 16.73
CA ARG A 93 16.06 -21.41 16.67
C ARG A 93 16.66 -21.63 18.07
N GLY A 94 15.98 -22.41 18.91
CA GLY A 94 16.44 -22.79 20.25
C GLY A 94 15.44 -23.67 21.01
N GLU A 95 15.87 -24.31 22.09
CA GLU A 95 15.05 -25.25 22.88
C GLU A 95 13.93 -24.56 23.70
N LYS A 96 13.98 -23.23 23.86
CA LYS A 96 12.95 -22.46 24.58
C LYS A 96 12.60 -21.18 23.82
N PRO A 97 11.38 -21.06 23.28
CA PRO A 97 10.96 -19.91 22.49
C PRO A 97 10.49 -18.76 23.41
N GLN A 98 11.40 -18.15 24.18
CA GLN A 98 11.04 -17.05 25.09
C GLN A 98 10.60 -15.78 24.35
N TYR A 99 11.00 -15.61 23.09
CA TYR A 99 10.74 -14.40 22.30
C TYR A 99 9.65 -14.55 21.23
N MET A 100 8.94 -15.68 21.19
CA MET A 100 7.93 -15.95 20.16
C MET A 100 6.79 -14.92 20.15
N TRP A 101 6.31 -14.50 21.33
CA TRP A 101 5.28 -13.47 21.45
C TRP A 101 5.77 -12.09 21.01
N ALA A 102 6.99 -11.71 21.37
CA ALA A 102 7.59 -10.43 20.96
C ALA A 102 7.73 -10.35 19.44
N VAL A 103 8.08 -11.47 18.81
CA VAL A 103 8.16 -11.61 17.36
C VAL A 103 6.79 -11.45 16.68
N ILE A 104 5.76 -12.11 17.22
CA ILE A 104 4.39 -11.99 16.70
C ILE A 104 3.88 -10.55 16.83
N ILE A 105 4.12 -9.91 17.98
CA ILE A 105 3.71 -8.52 18.22
C ILE A 105 4.43 -7.57 17.26
N ALA A 106 5.76 -7.70 17.10
CA ALA A 106 6.53 -6.90 16.16
C ALA A 106 6.02 -7.07 14.72
N PHE A 107 5.68 -8.29 14.32
CA PHE A 107 5.11 -8.57 13.01
C PHE A 107 3.76 -7.88 12.78
N VAL A 108 2.85 -7.99 13.76
CA VAL A 108 1.53 -7.35 13.70
C VAL A 108 1.66 -5.82 13.66
N SER A 109 2.57 -5.23 14.44
CA SER A 109 2.82 -3.79 14.43
C SER A 109 3.31 -3.30 13.07
N ILE A 110 4.20 -4.05 12.42
CA ILE A 110 4.71 -3.70 11.10
C ILE A 110 3.60 -3.81 10.03
N ILE A 111 2.77 -4.85 10.09
CA ILE A 111 1.60 -4.98 9.19
C ILE A 111 0.63 -3.82 9.39
N ALA A 112 0.32 -3.46 10.64
CA ALA A 112 -0.58 -2.36 10.95
C ALA A 112 -0.04 -1.03 10.39
N TYR A 113 1.27 -0.78 10.53
CA TYR A 113 1.91 0.41 9.99
C TYR A 113 1.81 0.49 8.46
N LEU A 114 2.04 -0.64 7.78
CA LEU A 114 1.88 -0.72 6.32
C LEU A 114 0.44 -0.54 5.87
N ALA A 115 -0.52 -1.08 6.62
CA ALA A 115 -1.94 -0.90 6.35
C ALA A 115 -2.35 0.57 6.46
N VAL A 116 -1.80 1.32 7.44
CA VAL A 116 -2.02 2.76 7.57
C VAL A 116 -1.43 3.50 6.36
N LEU A 117 -0.19 3.21 5.97
CA LEU A 117 0.43 3.83 4.79
C LEU A 117 -0.36 3.57 3.51
N PHE A 118 -0.81 2.32 3.29
CA PHE A 118 -1.67 1.97 2.15
C PHE A 118 -3.01 2.71 2.19
N SER A 119 -3.61 2.83 3.38
CA SER A 119 -4.90 3.51 3.56
C SER A 119 -4.78 4.99 3.28
N SER A 120 -3.71 5.65 3.75
CA SER A 120 -3.43 7.05 3.45
C SER A 120 -3.26 7.30 1.95
N ASP A 121 -2.55 6.42 1.26
CA ASP A 121 -2.35 6.52 -0.20
C ASP A 121 -3.65 6.29 -1.00
N LEU A 122 -4.53 5.39 -0.54
CA LEU A 122 -5.87 5.19 -1.12
C LEU A 122 -6.81 6.37 -0.87
N LEU A 123 -6.72 6.99 0.31
CA LEU A 123 -7.51 8.17 0.65
C LEU A 123 -7.06 9.39 -0.16
N ASN A 124 -5.75 9.57 -0.32
CA ASN A 124 -5.20 10.68 -1.11
C ASN A 124 -5.62 10.59 -2.59
N ASP A 125 -5.62 9.38 -3.18
CA ASP A 125 -6.17 9.12 -4.53
C ASP A 125 -7.63 9.59 -4.64
N LYS A 126 -8.49 9.18 -3.70
CA LYS A 126 -9.91 9.52 -3.72
C LYS A 126 -10.15 11.02 -3.57
N VAL A 127 -9.36 11.69 -2.73
CA VAL A 127 -9.46 13.15 -2.55
C VAL A 127 -9.06 13.86 -3.84
N GLN A 128 -7.98 13.44 -4.51
CA GLN A 128 -7.57 14.01 -5.80
C GLN A 128 -8.59 13.77 -6.92
N GLU A 129 -9.29 12.64 -6.93
CA GLU A 129 -10.32 12.34 -7.92
C GLU A 129 -11.59 13.20 -7.73
N VAL A 130 -11.92 13.55 -6.49
CA VAL A 130 -13.12 14.33 -6.12
C VAL A 130 -12.88 15.85 -6.17
N LEU A 131 -11.64 16.31 -6.00
CA LEU A 131 -11.28 17.73 -6.11
C LEU A 131 -11.74 18.43 -7.42
N PRO A 132 -11.52 17.87 -8.63
CA PRO A 132 -11.97 18.51 -9.87
C PRO A 132 -13.50 18.52 -10.03
N THR A 133 -14.22 17.55 -9.45
CA THR A 133 -15.69 17.54 -9.45
C THR A 133 -16.28 18.56 -8.47
N LEU A 134 -15.59 18.84 -7.35
CA LEU A 134 -15.96 19.93 -6.44
C LEU A 134 -15.65 21.31 -7.02
N GLU A 135 -14.53 21.48 -7.74
CA GLU A 135 -14.23 22.73 -8.44
C GLU A 135 -15.19 23.03 -9.60
N SER A 136 -15.69 22.00 -10.28
CA SER A 136 -16.76 22.11 -11.29
C SER A 136 -18.10 22.54 -10.69
N ASN A 137 -18.33 22.28 -9.40
CA ASN A 137 -19.50 22.70 -8.65
C ASN A 137 -19.25 24.00 -7.85
N LYS A 138 -18.30 24.84 -8.29
CA LYS A 138 -18.23 26.23 -7.83
C LYS A 138 -19.59 26.86 -8.09
N ILE A 139 -20.35 27.04 -7.01
CA ILE A 139 -21.57 27.85 -6.96
C ILE A 139 -21.17 29.17 -7.62
N LYS A 140 -21.79 29.52 -8.75
CA LYS A 140 -21.60 30.83 -9.35
C LYS A 140 -21.99 31.83 -8.27
N VAL A 141 -21.01 32.54 -7.72
CA VAL A 141 -21.28 33.70 -6.88
C VAL A 141 -21.80 34.74 -7.86
N GLU A 142 -23.12 34.77 -8.01
CA GLU A 142 -23.78 35.77 -8.83
C GLU A 142 -23.64 37.11 -8.14
N ASP A 143 -23.12 38.08 -8.87
CA ASP A 143 -22.93 39.43 -8.36
C ASP A 143 -24.31 40.06 -8.16
N ILE A 144 -24.54 40.70 -7.00
CA ILE A 144 -25.80 41.38 -6.66
C ILE A 144 -26.19 42.40 -7.74
N ASN A 145 -25.21 42.91 -8.48
CA ASN A 145 -25.39 43.82 -9.60
C ASN A 145 -26.20 43.21 -10.77
N ASP A 146 -26.21 41.88 -10.93
CA ASP A 146 -27.01 41.21 -11.97
C ASP A 146 -28.53 41.31 -11.71
N TYR A 147 -28.91 41.65 -10.47
CA TYR A 147 -30.30 41.73 -10.01
C TYR A 147 -30.80 43.18 -9.84
N ASN A 148 -29.89 44.17 -9.97
CA ASN A 148 -30.17 45.59 -9.73
C ASN A 148 -29.99 46.43 -11.00
N ASP A 149 -30.71 47.54 -11.12
CA ASP A 149 -30.51 48.50 -12.20
C ASP A 149 -29.27 49.40 -11.97
N GLN A 150 -28.95 50.25 -12.94
CA GLN A 150 -27.82 51.20 -12.87
C GLN A 150 -27.93 52.21 -11.71
N ASN A 151 -29.08 52.29 -11.04
CA ASN A 151 -29.33 53.14 -9.88
C ASN A 151 -29.38 52.34 -8.57
N GLY A 152 -29.02 51.05 -8.60
CA GLY A 152 -28.95 50.17 -7.44
C GLY A 152 -30.31 49.64 -6.96
N LYS A 153 -31.38 49.77 -7.76
CA LYS A 153 -32.72 49.30 -7.40
C LYS A 153 -32.96 47.90 -7.95
N PHE A 154 -33.44 46.99 -7.10
CA PHE A 154 -33.75 45.61 -7.48
C PHE A 154 -34.86 45.55 -8.53
N VAL A 155 -34.60 44.86 -9.65
CA VAL A 155 -35.50 44.83 -10.81
C VAL A 155 -36.24 43.51 -10.95
N SER A 156 -35.61 42.36 -10.66
CA SER A 156 -36.22 41.04 -10.88
C SER A 156 -35.35 39.92 -10.28
N ALA A 157 -35.96 38.84 -9.78
CA ALA A 157 -35.28 37.61 -9.35
C ALA A 157 -34.92 36.64 -10.50
N LYS A 158 -35.26 36.99 -11.74
CA LYS A 158 -34.85 36.28 -12.94
C LYS A 158 -33.83 37.10 -13.73
N ARG A 159 -32.78 36.41 -14.17
CA ARG A 159 -31.67 36.93 -14.98
C ARG A 159 -32.18 37.75 -16.16
N LYS A 160 -31.54 38.89 -16.43
CA LYS A 160 -31.87 39.77 -17.55
C LYS A 160 -31.61 39.16 -18.94
N ASP A 161 -30.86 38.05 -18.97
CA ASP A 161 -30.44 37.33 -20.19
C ASP A 161 -31.06 35.92 -20.31
N SER A 162 -32.21 35.67 -19.67
CA SER A 162 -32.95 34.40 -19.81
C SER A 162 -34.26 34.54 -20.57
#